data_AF-A0A2C5WTY4-F1
#
_entry.id   AF-A0A2C5WTY4-F1
#
_cell.length_a   1.000
_cell.length_b   1.000
_cell.length_c   1.000
_cell.angle_alpha   90.00
_cell.angle_beta   90.00
_cell.angle_gamma   90.00
#
_symmetry.space_group_name_H-M   'P 1'
#
loop_
_entity.id
_entity.type
_entity.pdbx_description
1 polymer ?
#
loop_
_entity_poly.entity_id
_entity_poly.type
_entity_poly.pdbx_seq_one_letter_code
_entity_poly.pdbx_strand_id
1 'polypeptide(L)'
;MSAHLFSIMFFFALTVLLPINSTVFPSGDGVAKPKLQVQTRSLWDESSIDNNGTVTQCTDLTHHDHPCVGSAKLQMFTGSYLAFTYFFTFLTLYMVNRHTRCILRIRQDYLGTQSTITDWTFHITGIPKELKDENRIRQLVEKLNIGDVVSVTLCHNWAPVDKLVADRSKELRELERAWSVLHWKRQDILKAKQEQAVRSTSFSVDQHDLLDIEDVTLG
;
A
#
# COMPACT_ATOMS: atom_id res chain seq x y z
N MET A 1 -1.69 9.00 -9.05
CA MET A 1 -2.80 9.91 -8.70
C MET A 1 -2.38 10.99 -7.71
N SER A 2 -1.87 10.62 -6.53
CA SER A 2 -1.33 11.58 -5.56
C SER A 2 -0.18 12.43 -6.10
N ALA A 3 0.78 11.84 -6.82
CA ALA A 3 1.91 12.57 -7.39
C ALA A 3 1.50 13.65 -8.40
N HIS A 4 0.51 13.38 -9.26
CA HIS A 4 0.00 14.38 -10.22
C HIS A 4 -0.73 15.52 -9.52
N LEU A 5 -1.57 15.20 -8.53
CA LEU A 5 -2.29 16.21 -7.74
C LEU A 5 -1.31 17.07 -6.95
N PHE A 6 -0.36 16.43 -6.25
CA PHE A 6 0.65 17.12 -5.46
C PHE A 6 1.58 17.96 -6.34
N SER A 7 1.94 17.50 -7.55
CA SER A 7 2.72 18.29 -8.51
C SER A 7 1.98 19.55 -8.95
N ILE A 8 0.68 19.45 -9.26
CA ILE A 8 -0.13 20.62 -9.64
C ILE A 8 -0.28 21.58 -8.45
N MET A 9 -0.59 21.07 -7.26
CA MET A 9 -0.69 21.91 -6.06
C MET A 9 0.65 22.57 -5.71
N PHE A 10 1.76 21.83 -5.81
CA PHE A 10 3.10 22.36 -5.55
C PHE A 10 3.48 23.47 -6.55
N PHE A 11 3.15 23.30 -7.83
CA PHE A 11 3.33 24.34 -8.84
C PHE A 11 2.56 25.61 -8.48
N PHE A 12 1.27 25.51 -8.17
CA PHE A 12 0.46 26.66 -7.77
C PHE A 12 0.93 27.30 -6.45
N ALA A 13 1.41 26.50 -5.49
CA ALA A 13 1.97 27.01 -4.25
C ALA A 13 3.25 27.83 -4.49
N LEU A 14 4.17 27.36 -5.35
CA LEU A 14 5.37 28.11 -5.71
C LEU A 14 5.04 29.37 -6.53
N THR A 15 4.11 29.28 -7.48
CA THR A 15 3.78 30.41 -8.36
C THR A 15 2.96 31.49 -7.66
N VAL A 16 2.12 31.14 -6.68
CA VAL A 16 1.15 32.08 -6.06
C VAL A 16 1.49 32.41 -4.62
N LEU A 17 1.82 31.43 -3.76
CA LEU A 17 2.09 31.72 -2.33
C LEU A 17 3.46 32.32 -2.10
N LEU A 18 4.48 31.85 -2.82
CA LEU A 18 5.84 32.35 -2.68
C LEU A 18 5.94 33.87 -2.92
N PRO A 19 5.38 34.45 -4.01
CA PRO A 19 5.44 35.90 -4.23
C PRO A 19 4.54 36.68 -3.26
N ILE A 20 3.39 36.14 -2.85
CA ILE A 20 2.52 36.82 -1.88
C ILE A 20 3.19 36.91 -0.50
N ASN A 21 3.90 35.85 -0.09
CA ASN A 21 4.63 35.86 1.17
C ASN A 21 5.83 36.82 1.15
N SER A 22 6.61 36.83 0.07
CA SER A 22 7.81 37.70 -0.04
C SER A 22 7.47 39.18 -0.18
N THR A 23 6.30 39.53 -0.74
CA THR A 23 5.84 40.93 -0.87
C THR A 23 5.23 41.50 0.42
N VAL A 24 4.91 40.65 1.39
CA VAL A 24 4.41 41.06 2.72
C VAL A 24 5.53 41.04 3.75
N PHE A 25 6.48 40.11 3.64
CA PHE A 25 7.69 40.03 4.46
C PHE A 25 8.93 39.99 3.57
N PRO A 26 9.48 41.14 3.15
CA PRO A 26 10.76 41.14 2.46
C PRO A 26 11.83 40.63 3.45
N SER A 27 12.41 39.46 3.17
CA SER A 27 13.65 39.02 3.82
C SER A 27 14.74 40.01 3.42
N GLY A 28 14.98 40.99 4.29
CA GLY A 28 15.99 42.01 4.09
C GLY A 28 17.37 41.44 4.33
N ASP A 29 18.18 41.37 3.27
CA ASP A 29 19.61 41.58 3.41
C ASP A 29 19.83 43.09 3.55
N GLY A 30 20.29 43.51 4.74
CA GLY A 30 20.96 44.79 4.96
C GLY A 30 20.09 46.05 5.15
N VAL A 31 20.03 46.51 6.39
CA VAL A 31 19.85 47.93 6.80
C VAL A 31 18.55 48.62 6.38
N ALA A 32 17.44 48.26 7.03
CA ALA A 32 16.45 49.23 7.55
C ALA A 32 15.54 48.49 8.55
N LYS A 33 15.51 48.95 9.80
CA LYS A 33 14.61 48.39 10.82
C LYS A 33 13.15 48.58 10.36
N PRO A 34 12.33 47.53 10.22
CA PRO A 34 10.89 47.75 10.09
C PRO A 34 10.35 48.09 11.48
N LYS A 35 9.86 49.33 11.67
CA LYS A 35 8.88 49.60 12.74
C LYS A 35 7.55 48.97 12.31
N LEU A 36 7.49 47.66 12.36
CA LEU A 36 6.23 46.92 12.40
C LEU A 36 6.27 46.14 13.72
N GLN A 37 5.97 46.82 14.82
CA GLN A 37 5.57 46.12 16.04
C GLN A 37 4.21 45.49 15.78
N VAL A 38 4.21 44.25 15.28
CA VAL A 38 3.12 43.33 15.58
C VAL A 38 3.21 43.12 17.08
N GLN A 39 2.40 43.85 17.84
CA GLN A 39 2.22 43.59 19.26
C GLN A 39 1.48 42.27 19.38
N THR A 40 2.20 41.15 19.35
CA THR A 40 1.74 39.91 19.97
C THR A 40 1.55 40.22 21.44
N ARG A 41 0.31 40.58 21.82
CA ARG A 41 -0.12 40.54 23.21
C ARG A 41 -0.08 39.08 23.64
N SER A 42 1.04 38.66 24.23
CA SER A 42 1.03 37.54 25.16
C SER A 42 0.09 37.94 26.30
N LEU A 43 -0.93 37.12 26.56
CA LEU A 43 -1.94 37.32 27.59
C LEU A 43 -1.42 37.13 29.03
N TRP A 44 -0.10 37.06 29.21
CA TRP A 44 0.56 36.83 30.49
C TRP A 44 1.82 37.68 30.53
N ASP A 45 1.70 38.94 30.95
CA ASP A 45 2.86 39.67 31.44
C ASP A 45 2.47 40.35 32.76
N GLU A 46 3.25 40.03 33.77
CA GLU A 46 3.10 40.36 35.18
C GLU A 46 3.22 41.88 35.34
N SER A 47 2.28 42.51 36.04
CA SER A 47 2.35 43.93 36.35
C SER A 47 3.56 44.22 37.23
N SER A 48 4.63 44.80 36.67
CA SER A 48 5.70 45.41 37.47
C SER A 48 5.20 46.74 38.04
N ILE A 49 4.99 46.78 39.35
CA ILE A 49 4.71 48.01 40.09
C ILE A 49 6.04 48.74 40.31
N ASP A 50 6.22 49.88 39.65
CA ASP A 50 7.32 50.79 39.93
C ASP A 50 6.95 51.71 41.11
N ASN A 51 7.88 51.86 42.06
CA ASN A 51 7.69 52.51 43.37
C ASN A 51 7.59 54.04 43.35
N ASN A 52 7.12 54.65 42.27
CA ASN A 52 6.80 56.07 42.26
C ASN A 52 5.36 56.24 41.79
N GLY A 53 4.44 56.23 42.76
CA GLY A 53 2.99 56.08 42.64
C GLY A 53 2.31 57.01 41.64
N THR A 54 2.48 56.72 40.35
CA THR A 54 1.74 57.30 39.25
C THR A 54 1.11 56.15 38.48
N VAL A 55 -0.13 55.85 38.86
CA VAL A 55 -1.05 55.08 38.02
C VAL A 55 -1.20 55.88 36.73
N THR A 56 -0.44 55.51 35.70
CA THR A 56 -0.67 56.02 34.35
C THR A 56 -1.88 55.28 33.82
N GLN A 57 -3.04 55.84 34.18
CA GLN A 57 -4.33 55.55 33.60
C GLN A 57 -4.24 55.78 32.09
N CYS A 58 -4.40 54.72 31.31
CA CYS A 58 -4.50 54.81 29.86
C CYS A 58 -5.83 55.48 29.50
N THR A 59 -5.83 56.81 29.40
CA THR A 59 -6.89 57.52 28.68
C THR A 59 -6.54 57.53 27.20
N ASP A 60 -7.23 56.65 26.49
CA ASP A 60 -7.55 56.79 25.07
C ASP A 60 -8.05 58.22 24.79
N LEU A 61 -7.57 58.84 23.71
CA LEU A 61 -8.38 59.58 22.74
C LEU A 61 -7.49 60.37 21.75
N THR A 62 -7.63 59.97 20.49
CA THR A 62 -7.72 60.84 19.31
C THR A 62 -6.53 61.75 19.00
N HIS A 63 -5.60 61.23 18.22
CA HIS A 63 -5.02 62.02 17.14
C HIS A 63 -5.02 61.18 15.86
N HIS A 64 -5.91 61.55 14.94
CA HIS A 64 -5.90 61.08 13.56
C HIS A 64 -4.55 61.43 12.94
N ASP A 65 -3.72 60.44 12.66
CA ASP A 65 -2.71 60.41 11.59
C ASP A 65 -2.05 59.02 11.58
N HIS A 66 -2.83 57.99 11.27
CA HIS A 66 -2.28 56.68 10.92
C HIS A 66 -2.59 56.41 9.44
N PRO A 67 -1.56 56.15 8.61
CA PRO A 67 -1.80 55.77 7.22
C PRO A 67 -2.56 54.43 7.25
N CYS A 68 -3.78 54.42 6.71
CA CYS A 68 -4.66 53.25 6.60
C CYS A 68 -4.09 52.09 5.76
N VAL A 69 -2.80 52.14 5.43
CA VAL A 69 -2.09 51.24 4.51
C VAL A 69 -1.69 49.92 5.19
N GLY A 70 -1.74 49.83 6.52
CA GLY A 70 -1.41 48.60 7.26
C GLY A 70 -2.54 47.56 7.35
N SER A 71 -3.79 48.00 7.56
CA SER A 71 -4.94 47.10 7.76
C SER A 71 -5.43 46.49 6.44
N ALA A 72 -5.47 47.29 5.37
CA ALA A 72 -5.88 46.82 4.05
C ALA A 72 -4.93 45.75 3.49
N LYS A 73 -3.61 45.91 3.65
CA LYS A 73 -2.62 44.90 3.23
C LYS A 73 -2.78 43.57 3.97
N LEU A 74 -3.04 43.61 5.28
CA LEU A 74 -3.24 42.40 6.08
C LEU A 74 -4.57 41.69 5.75
N GLN A 75 -5.62 42.47 5.48
CA GLN A 75 -6.92 41.96 5.03
C GLN A 75 -6.81 41.29 3.65
N MET A 76 -6.08 41.89 2.70
CA MET A 76 -5.82 41.32 1.38
C MET A 76 -4.94 40.06 1.46
N PHE A 77 -3.95 40.04 2.36
CA PHE A 77 -3.11 38.87 2.62
C PHE A 77 -3.93 37.69 3.16
N THR A 78 -4.72 37.91 4.21
CA THR A 78 -5.57 36.87 4.81
C THR A 78 -6.65 36.39 3.82
N GLY A 79 -7.24 37.32 3.06
CA GLY A 79 -8.23 37.01 2.03
C GLY A 79 -7.68 36.18 0.88
N SER A 80 -6.44 36.44 0.44
CA SER A 80 -5.80 35.65 -0.64
C SER A 80 -5.49 34.22 -0.21
N TYR A 81 -5.05 34.00 1.03
CA TYR A 81 -4.82 32.65 1.57
C TYR A 81 -6.13 31.87 1.71
N LEU A 82 -7.20 32.54 2.16
CA LEU A 82 -8.52 31.92 2.26
C LEU A 82 -9.07 31.54 0.88
N ALA A 83 -9.02 32.46 -0.09
CA ALA A 83 -9.43 32.20 -1.47
C ALA A 83 -8.66 31.02 -2.08
N PHE A 84 -7.35 30.94 -1.83
CA PHE A 84 -6.51 29.87 -2.33
C PHE A 84 -6.76 28.52 -1.64
N THR A 85 -7.07 28.53 -0.34
CA THR A 85 -7.47 27.32 0.39
C THR A 85 -8.73 26.73 -0.24
N TYR A 86 -9.74 27.56 -0.52
CA TYR A 86 -10.95 27.12 -1.23
C TYR A 86 -10.66 26.62 -2.66
N PHE A 87 -9.81 27.32 -3.41
CA PHE A 87 -9.38 26.90 -4.74
C PHE A 87 -8.75 25.49 -4.70
N PHE A 88 -7.86 25.25 -3.74
CA PHE A 88 -7.20 23.96 -3.58
C PHE A 88 -8.10 22.85 -3.09
N THR A 89 -9.02 23.14 -2.17
CA THR A 89 -10.06 22.18 -1.78
C THR A 89 -10.93 21.81 -2.98
N PHE A 90 -11.34 22.79 -3.78
CA PHE A 90 -12.12 22.54 -4.99
C PHE A 90 -11.35 21.72 -6.03
N LEU A 91 -10.09 22.08 -6.30
CA LEU A 91 -9.22 21.37 -7.25
C LEU A 91 -8.99 19.92 -6.82
N THR A 92 -8.74 19.71 -5.53
CA THR A 92 -8.58 18.38 -4.92
C THR A 92 -9.85 17.57 -5.10
N LEU A 93 -11.00 18.14 -4.74
CA LEU A 93 -12.30 17.46 -4.87
C LEU A 93 -12.61 17.12 -6.34
N TYR A 94 -12.32 18.02 -7.27
CA TYR A 94 -12.51 17.80 -8.70
C TYR A 94 -11.63 16.65 -9.23
N MET A 95 -10.33 16.65 -8.92
CA MET A 95 -9.43 15.58 -9.36
C MET A 95 -9.78 14.24 -8.72
N VAL A 96 -10.07 14.21 -7.42
CA VAL A 96 -10.50 12.99 -6.72
C VAL A 96 -11.76 12.43 -7.37
N ASN A 97 -12.79 13.23 -7.59
CA ASN A 97 -14.02 12.77 -8.23
C ASN A 97 -13.80 12.24 -9.65
N ARG A 98 -12.96 12.91 -10.45
CA ARG A 98 -12.60 12.45 -11.80
C ARG A 98 -11.91 11.08 -11.77
N HIS A 99 -10.94 10.91 -10.88
CA HIS A 99 -10.21 9.64 -10.75
C HIS A 99 -11.06 8.54 -10.13
N THR A 100 -11.92 8.84 -9.15
CA THR A 100 -12.87 7.90 -8.57
C THR A 100 -13.80 7.34 -9.65
N ARG A 101 -14.36 8.19 -10.52
CA ARG A 101 -15.20 7.73 -11.64
C ARG A 101 -14.43 6.83 -12.63
N CYS A 102 -13.16 7.13 -12.88
CA CYS A 102 -12.31 6.28 -13.72
C CYS A 102 -12.09 4.90 -13.09
N ILE A 103 -11.74 4.83 -11.81
CA ILE A 103 -11.55 3.56 -11.08
C ILE A 103 -12.87 2.77 -11.02
N LEU A 104 -13.99 3.44 -10.77
CA LEU A 104 -15.30 2.82 -10.78
C LEU A 104 -15.60 2.21 -12.15
N ARG A 105 -15.36 2.95 -13.24
CA ARG A 105 -15.54 2.42 -14.59
C ARG A 105 -14.65 1.22 -14.86
N ILE A 106 -13.35 1.29 -14.55
CA ILE A 106 -12.43 0.15 -14.75
C ILE A 106 -12.90 -1.09 -13.97
N ARG A 107 -13.34 -0.90 -12.71
CA ARG A 107 -13.87 -2.01 -11.90
C ARG A 107 -15.16 -2.57 -12.46
N GLN A 108 -16.06 -1.71 -12.93
CA GLN A 108 -17.31 -2.11 -13.56
C GLN A 108 -17.04 -2.84 -14.89
N ASP A 109 -16.10 -2.38 -15.69
CA ASP A 109 -15.71 -3.03 -16.95
C ASP A 109 -15.06 -4.39 -16.68
N TYR A 110 -14.22 -4.49 -15.64
CA TYR A 110 -13.60 -5.75 -15.23
C TYR A 110 -14.63 -6.76 -14.72
N LEU A 111 -15.51 -6.35 -13.80
CA LEU A 111 -16.56 -7.20 -13.25
C LEU A 111 -17.65 -7.52 -14.30
N GLY A 112 -17.95 -6.60 -15.20
CA GLY A 112 -19.02 -6.74 -16.19
C GLY A 112 -18.65 -7.59 -17.40
N THR A 113 -17.37 -7.65 -17.77
CA THR A 113 -16.88 -8.52 -18.85
C THR A 113 -16.59 -9.94 -18.39
N GLN A 114 -16.45 -10.15 -17.09
CA GLN A 114 -16.19 -11.46 -16.51
C GLN A 114 -17.48 -12.07 -15.97
N SER A 115 -18.11 -12.98 -16.72
CA SER A 115 -19.16 -13.85 -16.16
C SER A 115 -18.53 -14.92 -15.27
N THR A 116 -18.17 -14.55 -14.03
CA THR A 116 -17.54 -15.45 -13.05
C THR A 116 -18.61 -16.22 -12.27
N ILE A 117 -18.25 -17.41 -11.74
CA ILE A 117 -19.15 -18.26 -10.96
C ILE A 117 -19.76 -17.54 -9.74
N THR A 118 -19.08 -16.49 -9.27
CA THR A 118 -19.46 -15.69 -8.10
C THR A 118 -20.67 -14.78 -8.33
N ASP A 119 -21.00 -14.39 -9.56
CA ASP A 119 -22.06 -13.39 -9.80
C ASP A 119 -23.47 -14.01 -9.80
N TRP A 120 -23.55 -15.33 -9.98
CA TRP A 120 -24.78 -16.15 -9.99
C TRP A 120 -24.83 -17.11 -8.79
N THR A 121 -23.82 -17.09 -7.92
CA THR A 121 -23.79 -17.86 -6.68
C THR A 121 -23.95 -16.93 -5.49
N PHE A 122 -24.99 -17.13 -4.69
CA PHE A 122 -25.16 -16.42 -3.42
C PHE A 122 -24.96 -17.39 -2.24
N HIS A 123 -24.35 -16.89 -1.17
CA HIS A 123 -24.18 -17.64 0.06
C HIS A 123 -25.25 -17.22 1.07
N ILE A 124 -26.14 -18.13 1.43
CA ILE A 124 -27.11 -17.93 2.50
C ILE A 124 -26.50 -18.42 3.82
N THR A 125 -26.45 -17.54 4.82
CA THR A 125 -26.10 -17.88 6.19
C THR A 125 -27.36 -17.89 7.07
N GLY A 126 -27.37 -18.68 8.15
CA GLY A 126 -28.48 -18.69 9.12
C GLY A 126 -29.70 -19.54 8.72
N ILE A 127 -29.52 -20.62 7.96
CA ILE A 127 -30.61 -21.51 7.56
C ILE A 127 -31.11 -22.32 8.78
N PRO A 128 -32.42 -22.32 9.09
CA PRO A 128 -32.97 -23.13 10.16
C PRO A 128 -32.83 -24.63 9.85
N LYS A 129 -32.68 -25.46 10.88
CA LYS A 129 -32.39 -26.91 10.74
C LYS A 129 -33.45 -27.65 9.91
N GLU A 130 -34.68 -27.18 9.91
CA GLU A 130 -35.82 -27.73 9.16
C GLU A 130 -35.68 -27.55 7.64
N LEU A 131 -34.94 -26.53 7.21
CA LEU A 131 -34.69 -26.20 5.79
C LEU A 131 -33.30 -26.66 5.33
N LYS A 132 -32.58 -27.44 6.13
CA LYS A 132 -31.21 -27.90 5.84
C LYS A 132 -31.17 -29.10 4.87
N ASP A 133 -32.10 -29.15 3.92
CA ASP A 133 -32.15 -30.13 2.85
C ASP A 133 -32.01 -29.41 1.51
N GLU A 134 -31.13 -29.88 0.62
CA GLU A 134 -30.85 -29.25 -0.69
C GLU A 134 -32.13 -29.09 -1.52
N ASN A 135 -33.02 -30.08 -1.49
CA ASN A 135 -34.30 -30.04 -2.20
C ASN A 135 -35.27 -28.98 -1.64
N ARG A 136 -35.29 -28.78 -0.32
CA ARG A 136 -36.15 -27.75 0.32
C ARG A 136 -35.63 -26.35 0.02
N ILE A 137 -34.31 -26.17 0.02
CA ILE A 137 -33.68 -24.89 -0.35
C ILE A 137 -33.97 -24.56 -1.82
N ARG A 138 -33.83 -25.53 -2.73
CA ARG A 138 -34.17 -25.35 -4.14
C ARG A 138 -35.62 -24.89 -4.31
N GLN A 139 -36.58 -25.61 -3.71
CA GLN A 139 -37.99 -25.25 -3.78
C GLN A 139 -38.31 -23.87 -3.17
N LEU A 140 -37.62 -23.48 -2.09
CA LEU A 140 -37.79 -22.16 -1.49
C LEU A 140 -37.32 -21.06 -2.46
N VAL A 141 -36.13 -21.22 -3.03
CA VAL A 141 -35.55 -20.23 -3.96
C VAL A 141 -36.37 -20.12 -5.24
N GLU A 142 -36.85 -21.25 -5.79
CA GLU A 142 -37.77 -21.27 -6.94
C GLU A 142 -39.10 -20.58 -6.62
N LYS A 143 -39.67 -20.78 -5.43
CA LYS A 143 -40.87 -20.08 -4.98
C LYS A 143 -40.70 -18.56 -4.85
N LEU A 144 -39.47 -18.10 -4.59
CA LEU A 144 -39.17 -16.67 -4.55
C LEU A 144 -39.00 -16.06 -5.96
N ASN A 145 -39.12 -16.86 -7.03
CA ASN A 145 -39.16 -16.45 -8.43
C ASN A 145 -37.91 -15.66 -8.90
N ILE A 146 -36.74 -15.99 -8.32
CA ILE A 146 -35.45 -15.36 -8.62
C ILE A 146 -34.79 -15.98 -9.88
N GLY A 147 -35.40 -17.04 -10.43
CA GLY A 147 -34.93 -17.79 -11.59
C GLY A 147 -34.68 -19.26 -11.27
N ASP A 148 -34.28 -20.02 -12.29
CA ASP A 148 -34.01 -21.46 -12.17
C ASP A 148 -32.70 -21.72 -11.41
N VAL A 149 -32.75 -22.60 -10.41
CA VAL A 149 -31.59 -22.94 -9.57
C VAL A 149 -30.79 -24.08 -10.20
N VAL A 150 -29.57 -23.78 -10.68
CA VAL A 150 -28.67 -24.76 -11.28
C VAL A 150 -28.21 -25.82 -10.27
N SER A 151 -27.71 -25.40 -9.11
CA SER A 151 -27.22 -26.32 -8.07
C SER A 151 -27.30 -25.69 -6.68
N VAL A 152 -27.59 -26.52 -5.68
CA VAL A 152 -27.51 -26.14 -4.25
C VAL A 152 -26.50 -27.06 -3.60
N THR A 153 -25.56 -26.49 -2.86
CA THR A 153 -24.56 -27.25 -2.11
C THR A 153 -24.61 -26.85 -0.64
N LEU A 154 -24.77 -27.83 0.25
CA LEU A 154 -24.82 -27.58 1.68
C LEU A 154 -23.41 -27.55 2.30
N CYS A 155 -22.95 -26.35 2.66
CA CYS A 155 -21.69 -26.16 3.38
C CYS A 155 -21.77 -26.77 4.79
N HIS A 156 -21.04 -27.85 5.02
CA HIS A 156 -20.87 -28.47 6.33
C HIS A 156 -19.60 -27.98 7.03
N ASN A 157 -19.46 -28.29 8.32
CA ASN A 157 -18.21 -28.06 9.03
C ASN A 157 -17.16 -29.06 8.52
N TRP A 158 -16.26 -28.58 7.67
CA TRP A 158 -15.17 -29.37 7.08
C TRP A 158 -13.89 -29.39 7.93
N ALA A 159 -13.85 -28.70 9.08
CA ALA A 159 -12.69 -28.69 9.98
C ALA A 159 -12.14 -30.08 10.36
N PRO A 160 -12.94 -31.12 10.64
CA PRO A 160 -12.38 -32.44 10.94
C PRO A 160 -11.73 -33.09 9.70
N VAL A 161 -12.30 -32.89 8.52
CA VAL A 161 -11.75 -33.41 7.26
C VAL A 161 -10.45 -32.70 6.90
N ASP A 162 -10.41 -31.38 7.09
CA ASP A 162 -9.21 -30.57 6.85
C ASP A 162 -8.05 -31.01 7.76
N LYS A 163 -8.33 -31.33 9.03
CA LYS A 163 -7.34 -31.93 9.94
C LYS A 163 -6.81 -33.27 9.43
N LEU A 164 -7.70 -34.17 9.02
CA LEU A 164 -7.31 -35.48 8.45
C LEU A 164 -6.45 -35.33 7.18
N VAL A 165 -6.76 -34.35 6.33
CA VAL A 165 -5.97 -34.05 5.13
C VAL A 165 -4.60 -33.47 5.51
N ALA A 166 -4.55 -32.59 6.49
CA ALA A 166 -3.30 -32.05 7.02
C ALA A 166 -2.42 -33.15 7.62
N ASP A 167 -2.99 -34.07 8.41
CA ASP A 167 -2.28 -35.20 9.00
C ASP A 167 -1.71 -36.12 7.90
N ARG A 168 -2.53 -36.47 6.89
CA ARG A 168 -2.08 -37.22 5.71
C ARG A 168 -0.92 -36.52 4.99
N SER A 169 -1.02 -35.20 4.79
CA SER A 169 0.04 -34.44 4.10
C SER A 169 1.36 -34.46 4.87
N LYS A 170 1.29 -34.46 6.21
CA LYS A 170 2.47 -34.54 7.07
C LYS A 170 3.13 -35.91 6.97
N GLU A 171 2.35 -36.98 7.06
CA GLU A 171 2.84 -38.37 6.92
C GLU A 171 3.46 -38.60 5.54
N LEU A 172 2.79 -38.13 4.48
CA LEU A 172 3.32 -38.22 3.11
C LEU A 172 4.67 -37.50 2.98
N ARG A 173 4.82 -36.33 3.60
CA ARG A 173 6.08 -35.58 3.56
C ARG A 173 7.22 -36.29 4.29
N GLU A 174 6.92 -36.99 5.38
CA GLU A 174 7.90 -37.84 6.07
C GLU A 174 8.31 -39.04 5.22
N LEU A 175 7.34 -39.67 4.55
CA LEU A 175 7.61 -40.76 3.61
C LEU A 175 8.46 -40.29 2.42
N GLU A 176 8.14 -39.14 1.82
CA GLU A 176 8.90 -38.54 0.72
C GLU A 176 10.33 -38.19 1.16
N ARG A 177 10.51 -37.72 2.39
CA ARG A 177 11.84 -37.47 2.95
C ARG A 177 12.65 -38.76 3.12
N ALA A 178 12.05 -39.81 3.67
CA ALA A 178 12.72 -41.10 3.80
C ALA A 178 13.04 -41.72 2.43
N TRP A 179 12.09 -41.63 1.50
CA TRP A 179 12.24 -42.15 0.15
C TRP A 179 13.30 -41.40 -0.64
N SER A 180 13.34 -40.07 -0.57
CA SER A 180 14.37 -39.27 -1.25
C SER A 180 15.77 -39.61 -0.74
N VAL A 181 15.98 -39.77 0.57
CA VAL A 181 17.27 -40.20 1.13
C VAL A 181 17.69 -41.58 0.61
N LEU A 182 16.78 -42.54 0.60
CA LEU A 182 17.05 -43.87 0.05
C LEU A 182 17.38 -43.81 -1.45
N HIS A 183 16.62 -42.99 -2.20
CA HIS A 183 16.79 -42.82 -3.62
C HIS A 183 18.15 -42.22 -3.97
N TRP A 184 18.57 -41.15 -3.26
CA TRP A 184 19.90 -40.55 -3.41
C TRP A 184 21.01 -41.55 -3.09
N LYS A 185 20.93 -42.25 -1.96
CA LYS A 185 21.94 -43.25 -1.57
C LYS A 185 22.07 -44.37 -2.61
N ARG A 186 20.95 -44.81 -3.20
CA ARG A 186 20.95 -45.80 -4.28
C ARG A 186 21.63 -45.25 -5.54
N GLN A 187 21.36 -44.00 -5.92
CA GLN A 187 22.02 -43.37 -7.06
C GLN A 187 23.53 -43.24 -6.87
N ASP A 188 23.99 -42.88 -5.68
CA ASP A 188 25.42 -42.77 -5.38
C ASP A 188 26.15 -44.11 -5.48
N ILE A 189 25.54 -45.19 -4.98
CA ILE A 189 26.08 -46.55 -5.10
C ILE A 189 26.17 -46.97 -6.58
N LEU A 190 25.15 -46.65 -7.38
CA LEU A 190 25.15 -46.96 -8.81
C LEU A 190 26.25 -46.19 -9.56
N LYS A 191 26.44 -44.90 -9.24
CA LYS A 191 27.52 -44.07 -9.80
C LYS A 191 28.89 -44.61 -9.40
N ALA A 192 29.12 -44.92 -8.13
CA ALA A 192 30.39 -45.49 -7.66
C ALA A 192 30.72 -46.82 -8.33
N LYS A 193 29.71 -47.69 -8.53
CA LYS A 193 29.89 -48.96 -9.26
C LYS A 193 30.23 -48.73 -10.74
N GLN A 194 29.62 -47.73 -11.37
CA GLN A 194 29.92 -47.37 -12.75
C GLN A 194 31.34 -46.80 -12.89
N GLU A 195 31.77 -45.93 -11.98
CA GLU A 195 33.13 -45.38 -11.95
C GLU A 195 34.19 -46.45 -11.71
N GLN A 196 33.92 -47.42 -10.82
CA GLN A 196 34.80 -48.58 -10.62
C GLN A 196 34.89 -49.45 -11.87
N ALA A 197 33.76 -49.73 -12.53
CA ALA A 197 33.75 -50.50 -13.77
C ALA A 197 34.57 -49.80 -14.87
N VAL A 198 34.37 -48.49 -15.05
CA VAL A 198 35.12 -47.66 -16.01
C VAL A 198 36.61 -47.67 -15.69
N ARG A 199 37.00 -47.52 -14.42
CA ARG A 199 38.40 -47.54 -13.98
C ARG A 199 39.05 -48.92 -14.15
N SER A 200 38.33 -50.01 -13.92
CA SER A 200 38.85 -51.35 -14.20
C SER A 200 39.03 -51.60 -15.69
N THR A 201 38.12 -51.10 -16.55
CA THR A 201 38.28 -51.20 -18.01
C THR A 201 39.41 -50.33 -18.55
N SER A 202 39.63 -49.12 -18.02
CA SER A 202 40.78 -48.30 -18.45
C SER A 202 42.11 -48.92 -18.03
N PHE A 203 42.21 -49.47 -16.82
CA PHE A 203 43.42 -50.15 -16.34
C PHE A 203 43.76 -51.41 -17.16
N SER A 204 42.75 -52.16 -17.64
CA SER A 204 43.00 -53.28 -18.55
C SER A 204 43.42 -52.86 -19.97
N VAL A 205 43.00 -51.68 -20.44
CA VAL A 205 43.41 -51.14 -21.75
C VAL A 205 44.85 -50.64 -21.70
N ASP A 206 45.24 -49.90 -20.65
CA ASP A 206 46.61 -49.41 -20.47
C ASP A 206 47.62 -50.57 -20.27
N GLN A 207 47.22 -51.67 -19.63
CA GLN A 207 48.08 -52.86 -19.46
C GLN A 207 48.29 -53.65 -20.76
N HIS A 208 47.33 -53.61 -21.70
CA HIS A 208 47.45 -54.26 -23.00
C HIS A 208 48.36 -53.46 -23.93
N ASP A 209 48.25 -52.12 -23.93
CA ASP A 209 49.10 -51.24 -24.75
C ASP A 209 50.58 -51.25 -24.29
N LEU A 210 50.88 -51.55 -23.02
CA LEU A 210 52.25 -51.60 -22.51
C LEU A 210 52.97 -52.91 -22.82
N LEU A 211 52.23 -54.03 -22.92
CA LEU A 211 52.78 -55.32 -23.33
C LEU A 211 53.12 -55.36 -24.83
N ASP A 212 52.38 -54.61 -25.65
CA ASP A 212 52.67 -54.47 -27.08
C ASP A 212 53.92 -53.61 -27.37
N ILE A 213 54.42 -52.83 -26.41
CA ILE A 213 55.65 -52.01 -26.54
C ILE A 213 56.90 -52.79 -26.10
N GLU A 214 56.80 -53.65 -25.09
CA GLU A 214 57.95 -54.42 -24.57
C GLU A 214 58.44 -55.48 -25.58
N ASP A 215 57.52 -56.12 -26.32
CA ASP A 215 57.84 -57.14 -27.33
C ASP A 215 58.53 -56.58 -28.59
N VAL A 216 58.52 -55.26 -28.80
CA VAL A 216 59.21 -54.60 -29.95
C VAL A 216 60.67 -54.24 -29.62
N THR A 217 61.08 -54.28 -28.35
CA THR A 217 62.42 -53.80 -27.92
C THR A 217 63.46 -54.89 -27.67
N LEU A 218 63.10 -56.17 -27.83
CA LEU A 218 64.00 -57.33 -27.66
C LEU A 218 64.23 -58.16 -28.94
N GLY A 219 63.87 -57.63 -30.12
CA GLY A 219 64.15 -58.23 -31.44
C GLY A 219 65.39 -57.66 -32.13
#